data_AF-A0A0U4ZH14-F1
#
_entry.id   AF-A0A0U4ZH14-F1
#
_cell.length_a   1.000
_cell.length_b   1.000
_cell.length_c   1.000
_cell.angle_alpha   90.00
_cell.angle_beta   90.00
_cell.angle_gamma   90.00
#
_symmetry.space_group_name_H-M   'P 1'
#
loop_
_entity.id
_entity.type
_entity.pdbx_description
1 polymer ?
#
loop_
_entity_poly.entity_id
_entity_poly.type
_entity_poly.pdbx_seq_one_letter_code
_entity_poly.pdbx_strand_id
1 'polypeptide(L)'
;MQSNDNENQLADLQELATRLTHSYDARAGAAQEVPIVMVPGFSGWGSPLFGAVNYWGGIENIPQELAKAGYTVIVTPIAPISSNWERACELYAQLTSGRFSWYDVGKGTFGDDKLSNDKLSNFSWIWQYLFRRDTSRQGIDVDYGDIFPERYGYERYTTKRKLPIIFTRDRKRWTNWVWSKDKPVHFICHSQGGNTVRYLLHLMENGSRNLTNDPSGSPPAHSKYFEHPGRSNWAISVSTIGTPHRGTTVVNAIEKYFEEMDIEQKTRLIGRLFATLSFSEPENRFYDLQLDHWGLRKVRNPAGEESFQEMRTRLESHIHGAQPGPVRRWLDSNHNGLYDNSIAGVDDLNNKTTPTFDNIYYFSLSFTCVQQFPANWPQWTLHALSEFPLAIHDFFKGVNLPFVQDAAQFVRNFVTQSGYEFVATQTSFTDVFVWALNYLVNPFLRDNGYQIKLPGPPDYLPVPSVFPPMLPIAYAMSSYDLTDHEANILGSDSHTWKVNDGIVNTASMQGPLNPTGGRHGSHNDELIAEASFFPHNPEDIPAAKGKYWHFTPKTGVNHADQIGNFIEENTARFTMDMYNALVTIISRLPREMHISMPYLTPVPEGSAEPHSD
;
A
#
# COMPACT_ATOMS: atom_id res chain seq x y z
N MET A 1 -0.57 -26.13 -22.05
CA MET A 1 0.46 -25.31 -22.73
C MET A 1 0.27 -23.87 -22.28
N GLN A 2 0.93 -23.47 -21.20
CA GLN A 2 1.09 -22.09 -20.76
C GLN A 2 2.49 -22.03 -20.14
N SER A 3 3.49 -21.97 -21.01
CA SER A 3 4.89 -21.97 -20.61
C SER A 3 5.68 -21.27 -21.72
N ASN A 4 5.47 -19.96 -21.91
CA ASN A 4 6.37 -19.08 -22.67
C ASN A 4 6.10 -17.55 -22.53
N ASP A 5 4.99 -17.09 -21.93
CA ASP A 5 4.72 -15.64 -21.78
C ASP A 5 5.35 -14.96 -20.55
N ASN A 6 6.05 -15.72 -19.69
CA ASN A 6 6.72 -15.16 -18.50
C ASN A 6 8.13 -14.61 -18.78
N GLU A 7 8.65 -14.71 -20.00
CA GLU A 7 10.10 -14.68 -20.20
C GLU A 7 10.79 -13.32 -20.10
N ASN A 8 10.09 -12.17 -20.00
CA ASN A 8 10.77 -10.98 -19.47
C ASN A 8 9.87 -9.85 -18.93
N GLN A 9 8.96 -10.13 -18.00
CA GLN A 9 8.15 -9.09 -17.34
C GLN A 9 8.97 -8.04 -16.54
N LEU A 10 10.26 -8.27 -16.32
CA LEU A 10 11.20 -7.35 -15.68
C LEU A 10 12.23 -6.75 -16.65
N ALA A 11 12.05 -6.92 -17.97
CA ALA A 11 13.02 -6.52 -18.99
C ALA A 11 13.47 -5.07 -18.84
N ASP A 12 12.50 -4.15 -18.80
CA ASP A 12 12.74 -2.72 -18.76
C ASP A 12 13.48 -2.29 -17.47
N LEU A 13 13.12 -2.90 -16.35
CA LEU A 13 13.74 -2.71 -15.04
C LEU A 13 15.18 -3.26 -15.02
N GLN A 14 15.39 -4.48 -15.51
CA GLN A 14 16.72 -5.12 -15.56
C GLN A 14 17.64 -4.44 -16.57
N GLU A 15 17.11 -3.97 -17.69
CA GLU A 15 17.84 -3.21 -18.69
C GLU A 15 18.32 -1.89 -18.10
N LEU A 16 17.45 -1.11 -17.45
CA LEU A 16 17.86 0.14 -16.80
C LEU A 16 18.88 -0.11 -15.68
N ALA A 17 18.70 -1.14 -14.86
CA ALA A 17 19.65 -1.53 -13.82
C ALA A 17 21.05 -1.87 -14.39
N THR A 18 21.08 -2.63 -15.48
CA THR A 18 22.32 -3.01 -16.19
C THR A 18 23.00 -1.78 -16.79
N ARG A 19 22.23 -0.92 -17.47
CA ARG A 19 22.73 0.34 -18.06
C ARG A 19 23.38 1.23 -17.02
N LEU A 20 22.69 1.49 -15.91
CA LEU A 20 23.23 2.35 -14.85
C LEU A 20 24.46 1.74 -14.17
N THR A 21 24.56 0.41 -14.13
CA THR A 21 25.75 -0.27 -13.61
C THR A 21 26.98 0.02 -14.44
N HIS A 22 26.92 -0.20 -15.75
CA HIS A 22 28.05 0.08 -16.65
C HIS A 22 28.47 1.56 -16.63
N SER A 23 27.53 2.47 -16.42
CA SER A 23 27.80 3.92 -16.41
C SER A 23 28.44 4.44 -15.12
N TYR A 24 28.35 3.73 -13.99
CA TYR A 24 28.71 4.28 -12.65
C TYR A 24 29.51 3.35 -11.72
N ASP A 25 30.26 2.37 -12.24
CA ASP A 25 31.06 1.44 -11.42
C ASP A 25 32.01 2.15 -10.41
N ALA A 26 32.52 3.33 -10.73
CA ALA A 26 33.37 4.12 -9.83
C ALA A 26 32.64 4.68 -8.57
N ARG A 27 31.29 4.72 -8.56
CA ARG A 27 30.46 5.22 -7.45
C ARG A 27 29.81 4.11 -6.62
N ALA A 28 30.05 2.84 -6.93
CA ALA A 28 29.45 1.70 -6.23
C ALA A 28 29.72 1.72 -4.71
N GLY A 29 30.87 2.26 -4.27
CA GLY A 29 31.17 2.45 -2.84
C GLY A 29 30.31 3.51 -2.15
N ALA A 30 30.07 4.66 -2.81
CA ALA A 30 29.22 5.75 -2.30
C ALA A 30 27.72 5.43 -2.39
N ALA A 31 27.34 4.54 -3.32
CA ALA A 31 25.99 4.02 -3.50
C ALA A 31 25.47 3.26 -2.27
N GLN A 32 26.34 2.51 -1.57
CA GLN A 32 26.00 1.74 -0.36
C GLN A 32 25.88 2.61 0.91
N GLU A 33 26.10 3.92 0.79
CA GLU A 33 26.18 4.85 1.92
C GLU A 33 24.87 5.58 2.24
N VAL A 34 23.83 5.41 1.42
CA VAL A 34 22.49 5.95 1.66
C VAL A 34 21.54 4.81 1.99
N PRO A 35 20.74 4.92 3.06
CA PRO A 35 19.85 3.84 3.43
C PRO A 35 18.61 3.87 2.54
N ILE A 36 18.06 2.68 2.33
CA ILE A 36 16.78 2.46 1.67
C ILE A 36 15.72 2.41 2.76
N VAL A 37 14.77 3.33 2.75
CA VAL A 37 13.65 3.34 3.68
C VAL A 37 12.45 2.66 3.01
N MET A 38 12.05 1.52 3.56
CA MET A 38 10.91 0.73 3.10
C MET A 38 9.64 1.12 3.87
N VAL A 39 8.70 1.72 3.15
CA VAL A 39 7.45 2.29 3.72
C VAL A 39 6.26 1.40 3.33
N PRO A 40 5.66 0.67 4.29
CA PRO A 40 4.57 -0.25 4.00
C PRO A 40 3.28 0.51 3.67
N GLY A 41 2.30 -0.15 3.06
CA GLY A 41 1.02 0.45 2.70
C GLY A 41 -0.12 0.14 3.67
N PHE A 42 -1.33 0.10 3.10
CA PHE A 42 -2.53 -0.29 3.82
C PHE A 42 -2.38 -1.74 4.29
N SER A 43 -2.82 -2.06 5.51
CA SER A 43 -2.63 -3.37 6.17
C SER A 43 -1.17 -3.79 6.50
N GLY A 44 -0.22 -2.85 6.50
CA GLY A 44 1.18 -3.14 6.82
C GLY A 44 1.48 -3.51 8.28
N TRP A 45 2.53 -4.31 8.47
CA TRP A 45 3.14 -4.59 9.78
C TRP A 45 4.65 -4.46 9.68
N GLY A 46 5.34 -4.07 10.75
CA GLY A 46 6.82 -4.05 10.72
C GLY A 46 7.51 -5.23 11.40
N SER A 47 6.97 -5.76 12.50
CA SER A 47 7.46 -7.03 13.07
C SER A 47 6.75 -8.20 12.41
N PRO A 48 7.44 -9.33 12.15
CA PRO A 48 6.83 -10.47 11.45
C PRO A 48 5.51 -10.94 12.10
N LEU A 49 4.46 -11.15 11.30
CA LEU A 49 3.21 -11.73 11.78
C LEU A 49 3.41 -13.20 12.14
N PHE A 50 2.80 -13.61 13.26
CA PHE A 50 3.00 -14.92 13.86
C PHE A 50 4.49 -15.23 14.13
N GLY A 51 5.32 -14.19 14.20
CA GLY A 51 6.78 -14.29 14.24
C GLY A 51 7.44 -14.67 12.90
N ALA A 52 6.74 -15.26 11.94
CA ALA A 52 7.38 -15.83 10.76
C ALA A 52 7.20 -15.01 9.48
N VAL A 53 6.13 -14.21 9.38
CA VAL A 53 5.72 -13.60 8.10
C VAL A 53 6.09 -12.12 8.07
N ASN A 54 7.16 -11.77 7.36
CA ASN A 54 7.57 -10.39 7.11
C ASN A 54 6.59 -9.69 6.17
N TYR A 55 6.35 -8.39 6.38
CA TYR A 55 5.62 -7.62 5.38
C TYR A 55 6.44 -7.55 4.09
N TRP A 56 7.73 -7.22 4.20
CA TRP A 56 8.68 -7.23 3.08
C TRP A 56 9.34 -8.61 2.94
N GLY A 57 8.62 -9.54 2.33
CA GLY A 57 9.14 -10.83 1.89
C GLY A 57 8.37 -12.06 2.35
N GLY A 58 7.31 -11.91 3.14
CA GLY A 58 6.55 -13.05 3.65
C GLY A 58 7.44 -14.02 4.43
N ILE A 59 7.65 -15.22 3.88
CA ILE A 59 8.57 -16.22 4.44
C ILE A 59 10.03 -15.82 4.22
N GLU A 60 10.32 -15.23 3.06
CA GLU A 60 11.62 -14.65 2.76
C GLU A 60 11.78 -13.30 3.50
N ASN A 61 13.01 -12.82 3.59
CA ASN A 61 13.32 -11.55 4.24
C ASN A 61 14.06 -10.63 3.26
N ILE A 62 13.29 -9.91 2.44
CA ILE A 62 13.82 -9.01 1.41
C ILE A 62 14.81 -7.99 2.02
N PRO A 63 14.51 -7.30 3.14
CA PRO A 63 15.46 -6.42 3.81
C PRO A 63 16.79 -7.11 4.20
N GLN A 64 16.72 -8.35 4.69
CA GLN A 64 17.91 -9.13 5.05
C GLN A 64 18.73 -9.51 3.81
N GLU A 65 18.09 -9.94 2.73
CA GLU A 65 18.79 -10.29 1.48
C GLU A 65 19.46 -9.06 0.85
N LEU A 66 18.78 -7.91 0.83
CA LEU A 66 19.39 -6.65 0.41
C LEU A 66 20.56 -6.23 1.33
N ALA A 67 20.44 -6.44 2.64
CA ALA A 67 21.55 -6.20 3.55
C ALA A 67 22.72 -7.17 3.34
N LYS A 68 22.44 -8.43 2.96
CA LYS A 68 23.46 -9.38 2.50
C LYS A 68 24.08 -8.99 1.15
N ALA A 69 23.39 -8.20 0.33
CA ALA A 69 23.98 -7.60 -0.87
C ALA A 69 24.81 -6.32 -0.57
N GLY A 70 24.84 -5.87 0.69
CA GLY A 70 25.64 -4.72 1.13
C GLY A 70 24.85 -3.41 1.26
N TYR A 71 23.55 -3.41 0.98
CA TYR A 71 22.71 -2.24 1.19
C TYR A 71 22.35 -2.07 2.68
N THR A 72 22.03 -0.85 3.10
CA THR A 72 21.40 -0.62 4.40
C THR A 72 19.92 -0.37 4.19
N VAL A 73 19.07 -1.13 4.88
CA VAL A 73 17.61 -1.05 4.74
C VAL A 73 16.99 -0.69 6.09
N ILE A 74 16.09 0.29 6.08
CA ILE A 74 15.30 0.71 7.23
C ILE A 74 13.84 0.37 6.93
N VAL A 75 13.22 -0.49 7.73
CA VAL A 75 11.79 -0.83 7.63
C VAL A 75 11.01 -0.05 8.68
N THR A 76 9.94 0.64 8.26
CA THR A 76 9.18 1.55 9.13
C THR A 76 7.83 0.95 9.53
N PRO A 77 7.63 0.45 10.77
CA PRO A 77 6.34 0.01 11.28
C PRO A 77 5.41 1.19 11.54
N ILE A 78 4.74 1.70 10.51
CA ILE A 78 3.74 2.78 10.65
C ILE A 78 2.31 2.24 10.56
N ALA A 79 1.34 3.03 11.00
CA ALA A 79 -0.05 2.63 11.18
C ALA A 79 -0.71 2.09 9.88
N PRO A 80 -1.22 0.85 9.87
CA PRO A 80 -1.72 0.20 8.65
C PRO A 80 -2.99 0.80 8.07
N ILE A 81 -3.84 1.44 8.87
CA ILE A 81 -5.16 1.92 8.44
C ILE A 81 -5.42 3.38 8.83
N SER A 82 -4.39 4.10 9.28
CA SER A 82 -4.47 5.54 9.53
C SER A 82 -4.42 6.36 8.23
N SER A 83 -4.79 7.64 8.33
CA SER A 83 -4.61 8.60 7.24
C SER A 83 -3.13 8.75 6.85
N ASN A 84 -2.88 9.24 5.64
CA ASN A 84 -1.55 9.64 5.19
C ASN A 84 -0.96 10.74 6.09
N TRP A 85 -1.78 11.60 6.72
CA TRP A 85 -1.29 12.59 7.69
C TRP A 85 -0.66 11.92 8.92
N GLU A 86 -1.43 11.07 9.59
CA GLU A 86 -0.98 10.34 10.78
C GLU A 86 0.27 9.51 10.44
N ARG A 87 0.24 8.80 9.31
CA ARG A 87 1.36 7.98 8.82
C ARG A 87 2.59 8.81 8.47
N ALA A 88 2.44 10.02 7.92
CA ALA A 88 3.56 10.93 7.67
C ALA A 88 4.19 11.45 8.97
N CYS A 89 3.37 11.75 9.99
CA CYS A 89 3.86 12.13 11.32
C CYS A 89 4.65 10.98 11.97
N GLU A 90 4.13 9.75 11.89
CA GLU A 90 4.81 8.55 12.40
C GLU A 90 6.12 8.27 11.66
N LEU A 91 6.10 8.32 10.33
CA LEU A 91 7.29 8.10 9.50
C LEU A 91 8.38 9.14 9.81
N TYR A 92 8.00 10.42 9.90
CA TYR A 92 8.92 11.49 10.28
C TYR A 92 9.52 11.25 11.66
N ALA A 93 8.68 11.00 12.67
CA ALA A 93 9.13 10.73 14.04
C ALA A 93 10.09 9.54 14.11
N GLN A 94 9.83 8.46 13.35
CA GLN A 94 10.71 7.31 13.26
C GLN A 94 12.09 7.67 12.72
N LEU A 95 12.15 8.32 11.56
CA LEU A 95 13.39 8.63 10.87
C LEU A 95 14.24 9.71 11.56
N THR A 96 13.61 10.62 12.32
CA THR A 96 14.32 11.67 13.07
C THR A 96 14.62 11.31 14.52
N SER A 97 14.22 10.12 14.99
CA SER A 97 14.43 9.72 16.39
C SER A 97 15.89 9.36 16.71
N GLY A 98 16.65 8.89 15.72
CA GLY A 98 17.97 8.28 15.92
C GLY A 98 17.94 6.94 16.65
N ARG A 99 16.78 6.30 16.74
CA ARG A 99 16.56 5.08 17.53
C ARG A 99 16.07 3.96 16.63
N PHE A 100 16.73 2.81 16.70
CA PHE A 100 16.43 1.65 15.85
C PHE A 100 16.29 0.37 16.65
N SER A 101 15.41 -0.52 16.16
CA SER A 101 15.50 -1.95 16.43
C SER A 101 16.52 -2.56 15.47
N TRP A 102 17.57 -3.20 15.99
CA TRP A 102 18.65 -3.73 15.18
C TRP A 102 18.40 -5.19 14.81
N TYR A 103 18.47 -5.49 13.52
CA TYR A 103 18.47 -6.86 13.01
C TYR A 103 19.90 -7.36 12.78
N ASP A 104 20.25 -8.49 13.38
CA ASP A 104 21.52 -9.19 13.17
C ASP A 104 21.40 -10.04 11.89
N VAL A 105 21.90 -9.48 10.78
CA VAL A 105 21.87 -10.11 9.45
C VAL A 105 22.59 -11.46 9.44
N GLY A 106 23.64 -11.62 10.24
CA GLY A 106 24.45 -12.84 10.30
C GLY A 106 23.77 -13.97 11.08
N LYS A 107 23.02 -13.63 12.13
CA LYS A 107 22.25 -14.61 12.92
C LYS A 107 20.82 -14.82 12.43
N GLY A 108 20.28 -13.91 11.61
CA GLY A 108 18.89 -13.95 11.21
C GLY A 108 17.91 -13.63 12.35
N THR A 109 18.33 -12.82 13.33
CA THR A 109 17.54 -12.51 14.52
C THR A 109 17.68 -11.04 14.91
N PHE A 110 16.74 -10.49 15.67
CA PHE A 110 16.96 -9.19 16.30
C PHE A 110 18.08 -9.27 17.34
N GLY A 111 18.96 -8.26 17.37
CA GLY A 111 20.09 -8.23 18.28
C GLY A 111 19.65 -8.03 19.74
N ASP A 112 20.12 -8.92 20.62
CA ASP A 112 20.00 -8.79 22.07
C ASP A 112 21.02 -7.73 22.57
N ASP A 113 20.56 -6.53 22.90
CA ASP A 113 21.31 -5.70 23.85
C ASP A 113 21.00 -6.26 25.26
N LYS A 114 21.82 -7.24 25.67
CA LYS A 114 21.99 -7.76 27.04
C LYS A 114 20.73 -7.80 27.94
N LEU A 115 19.98 -8.89 27.88
CA LEU A 115 19.25 -9.41 29.04
C LEU A 115 19.63 -10.88 29.23
N SER A 116 20.26 -11.16 30.36
CA SER A 116 20.69 -12.48 30.80
C SER A 116 19.53 -13.47 30.81
N ASN A 117 19.60 -14.45 29.92
CA ASN A 117 18.78 -15.65 29.97
C ASN A 117 19.15 -16.46 31.21
N ASP A 118 18.30 -16.41 32.25
CA ASP A 118 18.40 -17.37 33.35
C ASP A 118 17.04 -17.96 33.79
N LYS A 119 15.93 -17.71 33.08
CA LYS A 119 14.61 -18.26 33.46
C LYS A 119 13.70 -18.83 32.35
N LEU A 120 14.16 -18.97 31.10
CA LEU A 120 13.33 -19.46 29.99
C LEU A 120 13.90 -20.67 29.22
N SER A 121 14.92 -21.34 29.76
CA SER A 121 15.65 -22.43 29.08
C SER A 121 14.83 -23.69 28.75
N ASN A 122 13.58 -23.81 29.22
CA ASN A 122 12.78 -25.02 29.06
C ASN A 122 11.61 -24.91 28.05
N PHE A 123 11.48 -23.79 27.33
CA PHE A 123 10.47 -23.64 26.28
C PHE A 123 11.07 -23.76 24.88
N SER A 124 10.32 -24.41 23.96
CA SER A 124 10.63 -24.43 22.53
C SER A 124 10.94 -23.02 22.01
N TRP A 125 11.95 -22.92 21.14
CA TRP A 125 12.46 -21.64 20.61
C TRP A 125 11.37 -20.79 19.94
N ILE A 126 10.32 -21.42 19.38
CA ILE A 126 9.13 -20.75 18.84
C ILE A 126 8.40 -19.95 19.93
N TRP A 127 8.25 -20.52 21.13
CA TRP A 127 7.60 -19.83 22.24
C TRP A 127 8.47 -18.72 22.84
N GLN A 128 9.80 -18.88 22.85
CA GLN A 128 10.73 -17.80 23.23
C GLN A 128 10.69 -16.62 22.26
N TYR A 129 10.33 -16.87 21.01
CA TYR A 129 10.25 -15.86 19.97
C TYR A 129 8.86 -15.20 19.89
N LEU A 130 7.78 -15.97 20.07
CA LEU A 130 6.39 -15.46 20.11
C LEU A 130 6.09 -14.60 21.35
N PHE A 131 6.76 -14.85 22.49
CA PHE A 131 6.51 -14.15 23.76
C PHE A 131 7.70 -13.34 24.27
N ARG A 132 8.63 -12.97 23.39
CA ARG A 132 9.81 -12.20 23.77
C ARG A 132 9.37 -10.81 24.25
N ARG A 133 9.29 -10.65 25.57
CA ARG A 133 9.01 -9.39 26.26
C ARG A 133 10.24 -8.49 26.17
N ASP A 134 10.22 -7.54 25.25
CA ASP A 134 11.17 -6.42 25.29
C ASP A 134 10.62 -5.33 26.20
N THR A 135 10.81 -5.48 27.50
CA THR A 135 10.42 -4.46 28.50
C THR A 135 11.42 -3.31 28.59
N SER A 136 12.43 -3.25 27.71
CA SER A 136 13.57 -2.32 27.81
C SER A 136 13.62 -1.27 26.71
N ARG A 137 12.98 -1.50 25.55
CA ARG A 137 12.91 -0.51 24.47
C ARG A 137 11.74 0.44 24.70
N GLN A 138 12.03 1.64 25.21
CA GLN A 138 11.10 2.78 25.08
C GLN A 138 10.71 2.86 23.59
N GLY A 139 9.43 2.87 23.22
CA GLY A 139 9.08 3.04 21.80
C GLY A 139 9.33 4.48 21.33
N ILE A 140 8.68 4.88 20.25
CA ILE A 140 8.71 6.25 19.73
C ILE A 140 7.45 6.98 20.15
N ASP A 141 7.65 8.23 20.57
CA ASP A 141 6.54 9.14 20.82
C ASP A 141 6.26 9.91 19.53
N VAL A 142 4.98 10.04 19.19
CA VAL A 142 4.53 10.70 17.96
C VAL A 142 3.60 11.85 18.34
N ASP A 143 3.89 13.01 17.77
CA ASP A 143 3.01 14.18 17.75
C ASP A 143 2.24 14.16 16.42
N TYR A 144 0.91 14.24 16.49
CA TYR A 144 0.04 14.30 15.32
C TYR A 144 -0.35 15.73 14.94
N GLY A 145 0.25 16.74 15.58
CA GLY A 145 0.07 18.15 15.26
C GLY A 145 -1.02 18.85 16.07
N ASP A 146 -1.27 20.11 15.73
CA ASP A 146 -2.07 21.01 16.55
C ASP A 146 -3.56 21.00 16.17
N ILE A 147 -3.89 20.70 14.90
CA ILE A 147 -5.21 21.01 14.33
C ILE A 147 -6.08 19.78 14.08
N PHE A 148 -5.54 18.74 13.46
CA PHE A 148 -6.33 17.55 13.13
C PHE A 148 -6.77 16.73 14.36
N PRO A 149 -5.98 16.60 15.45
CA PRO A 149 -6.46 15.95 16.66
C PRO A 149 -7.72 16.61 17.23
N GLU A 150 -7.77 17.94 17.26
CA GLU A 150 -8.95 18.69 17.70
C GLU A 150 -10.11 18.54 16.71
N ARG A 151 -9.85 18.72 15.41
CA ARG A 151 -10.87 18.63 14.35
C ARG A 151 -11.59 17.27 14.31
N TYR A 152 -10.83 16.19 14.48
CA TYR A 152 -11.34 14.83 14.36
C TYR A 152 -11.59 14.14 15.71
N GLY A 153 -11.23 14.80 16.82
CA GLY A 153 -11.47 14.32 18.17
C GLY A 153 -10.63 13.09 18.54
N TYR A 154 -9.33 13.11 18.23
CA TYR A 154 -8.36 12.09 18.65
C TYR A 154 -7.21 12.70 19.47
N GLU A 155 -6.45 11.87 20.20
CA GLU A 155 -5.33 12.32 21.04
C GLU A 155 -4.15 12.83 20.19
N ARG A 156 -3.66 14.04 20.48
CA ARG A 156 -2.52 14.61 19.75
C ARG A 156 -1.23 13.79 19.87
N TYR A 157 -0.99 13.22 21.04
CA TYR A 157 0.25 12.50 21.32
C TYR A 157 -0.05 11.02 21.54
N THR A 158 0.85 10.19 21.03
CA THR A 158 0.92 8.78 21.39
C THR A 158 2.34 8.45 21.80
N THR A 159 2.48 7.43 22.64
CA THR A 159 3.77 7.00 23.19
C THR A 159 4.00 5.54 22.88
N LYS A 160 5.26 5.12 22.93
CA LYS A 160 5.66 3.72 22.77
C LYS A 160 5.30 3.08 21.41
N ARG A 161 5.27 3.85 20.32
CA ARG A 161 5.17 3.30 18.97
C ARG A 161 6.37 2.41 18.64
N LYS A 162 6.19 1.47 17.71
CA LYS A 162 7.27 0.56 17.30
C LYS A 162 8.44 1.33 16.70
N LEU A 163 9.66 0.91 17.05
CA LEU A 163 10.90 1.48 16.49
C LEU A 163 11.07 1.06 15.02
N PRO A 164 11.64 1.92 14.16
CA PRO A 164 12.08 1.48 12.83
C PRO A 164 13.15 0.40 12.97
N ILE A 165 13.11 -0.57 12.07
CA ILE A 165 14.03 -1.71 12.07
C ILE A 165 15.14 -1.43 11.07
N ILE A 166 16.39 -1.56 11.49
CA ILE A 166 17.55 -1.40 10.59
C ILE A 166 18.21 -2.76 10.32
N PHE A 167 18.44 -3.02 9.02
CA PHE A 167 19.18 -4.14 8.48
C PHE A 167 20.45 -3.60 7.85
N THR A 168 21.60 -3.93 8.44
CA THR A 168 22.89 -3.48 7.94
C THR A 168 24.01 -4.43 8.36
N ARG A 169 25.07 -4.48 7.56
CA ARG A 169 26.33 -5.15 7.91
C ARG A 169 27.25 -4.28 8.75
N ASP A 170 27.02 -2.97 8.81
CA ASP A 170 27.89 -2.01 9.51
C ASP A 170 27.15 -1.26 10.63
N ARG A 171 26.85 -1.95 11.73
CA ARG A 171 26.15 -1.34 12.88
C ARG A 171 26.83 -0.07 13.39
N LYS A 172 28.17 0.00 13.37
CA LYS A 172 28.92 1.15 13.91
C LYS A 172 28.64 2.41 13.10
N ARG A 173 28.65 2.31 11.77
CA ARG A 173 28.36 3.43 10.87
C ARG A 173 26.98 4.04 11.10
N TRP A 174 25.98 3.21 11.36
CA TRP A 174 24.58 3.64 11.43
C TRP A 174 24.07 3.95 12.84
N THR A 175 24.89 3.74 13.89
CA THR A 175 24.46 3.90 15.29
C THR A 175 23.97 5.32 15.59
N ASN A 176 24.58 6.34 15.00
CA ASN A 176 24.21 7.75 15.17
C ASN A 176 23.54 8.34 13.93
N TRP A 177 22.92 7.49 13.11
CA TRP A 177 22.20 7.96 11.94
C TRP A 177 20.89 8.61 12.37
N VAL A 178 20.63 9.79 11.84
CA VAL A 178 19.39 10.56 12.02
C VAL A 178 19.11 11.18 10.67
N TRP A 179 17.88 11.07 10.18
CA TRP A 179 17.52 11.61 8.88
C TRP A 179 17.69 13.12 8.83
N SER A 180 18.42 13.61 7.83
CA SER A 180 18.71 15.03 7.63
C SER A 180 19.11 15.30 6.18
N LYS A 181 19.34 16.58 5.83
CA LYS A 181 19.86 16.99 4.52
C LYS A 181 21.17 16.29 4.15
N ASP A 182 22.07 16.13 5.11
CA ASP A 182 23.39 15.50 4.90
C ASP A 182 23.32 13.96 4.95
N LYS A 183 22.19 13.42 5.38
CA LYS A 183 21.91 11.98 5.49
C LYS A 183 20.61 11.65 4.75
N PRO A 184 20.53 11.91 3.43
CA PRO A 184 19.32 11.69 2.66
C PRO A 184 19.02 10.19 2.52
N VAL A 185 17.84 9.85 1.99
CA VAL A 185 17.37 8.47 1.83
C VAL A 185 16.83 8.17 0.43
N HIS A 186 16.79 6.90 0.08
CA HIS A 186 15.94 6.39 -1.01
C HIS A 186 14.69 5.77 -0.39
N PHE A 187 13.50 6.14 -0.86
CA PHE A 187 12.25 5.52 -0.43
C PHE A 187 11.84 4.41 -1.40
N ILE A 188 11.51 3.23 -0.86
CA ILE A 188 10.74 2.19 -1.56
C ILE A 188 9.41 2.05 -0.84
N CYS A 189 8.32 2.25 -1.56
CA CYS A 189 6.99 2.37 -1.01
C CYS A 189 6.07 1.34 -1.65
N HIS A 190 5.33 0.60 -0.85
CA HIS A 190 4.31 -0.32 -1.34
C HIS A 190 2.92 0.26 -1.04
N SER A 191 1.99 0.12 -1.99
CA SER A 191 0.57 0.44 -1.78
C SER A 191 0.39 1.87 -1.25
N GLN A 192 -0.42 2.11 -0.20
CA GLN A 192 -0.61 3.42 0.42
C GLN A 192 0.69 4.13 0.83
N GLY A 193 1.80 3.40 1.04
CA GLY A 193 3.09 3.95 1.40
C GLY A 193 3.58 5.03 0.42
N GLY A 194 3.26 4.91 -0.87
CA GLY A 194 3.66 5.89 -1.88
C GLY A 194 2.96 7.24 -1.67
N ASN A 195 1.65 7.23 -1.39
CA ASN A 195 0.90 8.45 -1.06
C ASN A 195 1.31 9.03 0.31
N THR A 196 1.69 8.17 1.27
CA THR A 196 2.25 8.62 2.55
C THR A 196 3.55 9.39 2.36
N VAL A 197 4.50 8.86 1.57
CA VAL A 197 5.78 9.54 1.29
C VAL A 197 5.56 10.80 0.45
N ARG A 198 4.66 10.75 -0.54
CA ARG A 198 4.29 11.94 -1.34
C ARG A 198 3.79 13.07 -0.43
N TYR A 199 2.90 12.75 0.52
CA TYR A 199 2.40 13.74 1.45
C TYR A 199 3.47 14.25 2.41
N LEU A 200 4.30 13.35 2.96
CA LEU A 200 5.43 13.70 3.82
C LEU A 200 6.39 14.68 3.13
N LEU A 201 6.78 14.41 1.88
CA LEU A 201 7.68 15.27 1.13
C LEU A 201 7.04 16.64 0.85
N HIS A 202 5.74 16.68 0.56
CA HIS A 202 5.02 17.95 0.44
C HIS A 202 5.03 18.75 1.75
N LEU A 203 4.76 18.11 2.89
CA LEU A 203 4.81 18.74 4.21
C LEU A 203 6.21 19.24 4.57
N MET A 204 7.24 18.51 4.16
CA MET A 204 8.63 18.90 4.36
C MET A 204 9.07 20.06 3.46
N GLU A 205 8.54 20.13 2.24
CA GLU A 205 8.86 21.21 1.31
C GLU A 205 8.07 22.48 1.58
N ASN A 206 6.78 22.38 1.86
CA ASN A 206 5.87 23.54 1.93
C ASN A 206 5.45 23.91 3.36
N GLY A 207 5.77 23.05 4.34
CA GLY A 207 5.22 23.17 5.69
C GLY A 207 3.74 22.78 5.75
N SER A 208 3.11 23.05 6.90
CA SER A 208 1.72 22.63 7.18
C SER A 208 0.73 23.78 7.39
N ARG A 209 1.10 25.02 7.03
CA ARG A 209 0.24 26.21 7.23
C ARG A 209 -0.97 26.25 6.29
N ASN A 210 -0.81 25.81 5.04
CA ASN A 210 -1.85 25.90 4.02
C ASN A 210 -2.92 24.81 4.09
N LEU A 211 -2.87 23.93 5.10
CA LEU A 211 -3.76 22.77 5.22
C LEU A 211 -5.05 23.05 6.00
N THR A 212 -5.20 24.26 6.52
CA THR A 212 -6.32 24.62 7.40
C THR A 212 -7.49 25.26 6.66
N ASN A 213 -7.34 25.59 5.37
CA ASN A 213 -8.29 26.38 4.57
C ASN A 213 -8.71 27.71 5.23
N ASP A 214 -7.95 28.21 6.21
CA ASP A 214 -8.27 29.42 6.94
C ASP A 214 -7.41 30.61 6.42
N PRO A 215 -8.05 31.62 5.82
CA PRO A 215 -7.38 32.73 5.15
C PRO A 215 -6.75 33.77 6.10
N SER A 216 -6.81 33.57 7.42
CA SER A 216 -6.41 34.56 8.43
C SER A 216 -4.97 34.45 8.95
N GLY A 217 -4.12 33.61 8.35
CA GLY A 217 -2.75 33.38 8.82
C GLY A 217 -2.67 32.34 9.94
N SER A 218 -3.45 31.25 9.81
CA SER A 218 -3.54 30.17 10.79
C SER A 218 -2.17 29.61 11.22
N PRO A 219 -2.07 29.11 12.46
CA PRO A 219 -0.91 28.34 12.88
C PRO A 219 -0.72 27.11 11.97
N PRO A 220 0.52 26.62 11.80
CA PRO A 220 0.79 25.38 11.09
C PRO A 220 -0.04 24.23 11.68
N ALA A 221 -0.58 23.35 10.84
CA ALA A 221 -1.27 22.14 11.32
C ALA A 221 -0.35 21.22 12.15
N HIS A 222 0.98 21.36 11.98
CA HIS A 222 1.98 20.74 12.84
C HIS A 222 3.16 21.69 13.08
N SER A 223 3.17 22.35 14.25
CA SER A 223 4.20 23.32 14.65
C SER A 223 5.59 22.74 14.96
N LYS A 224 5.72 21.43 15.15
CA LYS A 224 7.02 20.79 15.47
C LYS A 224 7.69 20.07 14.29
N TYR A 225 6.97 19.21 13.55
CA TYR A 225 7.57 18.40 12.48
C TYR A 225 7.61 19.14 11.14
N PHE A 226 6.62 20.00 10.88
CA PHE A 226 6.39 20.63 9.57
C PHE A 226 6.24 22.15 9.67
N GLU A 227 7.06 22.76 10.55
CA GLU A 227 7.16 24.21 10.69
C GLU A 227 8.03 24.84 9.61
N HIS A 228 9.20 24.23 9.34
CA HIS A 228 10.18 24.76 8.40
C HIS A 228 10.06 24.08 7.02
N PRO A 229 9.83 24.85 5.94
CA PRO A 229 9.79 24.37 4.56
C PRO A 229 11.19 24.07 3.98
N GLY A 230 11.25 23.62 2.73
CA GLY A 230 12.49 23.45 1.96
C GLY A 230 13.30 22.19 2.27
N ARG A 231 12.66 21.12 2.73
CA ARG A 231 13.33 19.87 3.17
C ARG A 231 13.06 18.65 2.28
N SER A 232 12.44 18.80 1.10
CA SER A 232 12.23 17.66 0.17
C SER A 232 13.54 16.98 -0.24
N ASN A 233 14.65 17.72 -0.32
CA ASN A 233 15.98 17.21 -0.66
C ASN A 233 16.59 16.24 0.37
N TRP A 234 15.88 15.94 1.46
CA TRP A 234 16.23 14.84 2.36
C TRP A 234 15.91 13.46 1.73
N ALA A 235 15.21 13.45 0.59
CA ALA A 235 15.04 12.29 -0.28
C ALA A 235 15.86 12.46 -1.57
N ILE A 236 16.46 11.37 -2.04
CA ILE A 236 17.08 11.30 -3.37
C ILE A 236 16.10 10.72 -4.37
N SER A 237 15.39 9.66 -3.99
CA SER A 237 14.42 9.00 -4.86
C SER A 237 13.22 8.45 -4.10
N VAL A 238 12.12 8.28 -4.82
CA VAL A 238 10.91 7.59 -4.38
C VAL A 238 10.55 6.54 -5.43
N SER A 239 10.41 5.29 -5.01
CA SER A 239 9.97 4.19 -5.86
C SER A 239 8.68 3.60 -5.33
N THR A 240 7.63 3.56 -6.14
CA THR A 240 6.31 3.08 -5.74
C THR A 240 5.99 1.73 -6.40
N ILE A 241 5.43 0.82 -5.60
CA ILE A 241 5.06 -0.53 -5.99
C ILE A 241 3.56 -0.68 -5.69
N GLY A 242 2.72 -0.73 -6.73
CA GLY A 242 1.27 -0.91 -6.57
C GLY A 242 0.57 0.22 -5.80
N THR A 243 1.10 1.45 -5.81
CA THR A 243 0.52 2.58 -5.07
C THR A 243 -0.76 3.10 -5.74
N PRO A 244 -1.86 3.33 -5.01
CA PRO A 244 -3.07 3.93 -5.57
C PRO A 244 -2.91 5.46 -5.73
N HIS A 245 -2.10 5.93 -6.69
CA HIS A 245 -1.82 7.37 -6.86
C HIS A 245 -3.05 8.20 -7.27
N ARG A 246 -4.12 7.53 -7.68
CA ARG A 246 -5.41 8.09 -8.11
C ARG A 246 -6.58 7.43 -7.38
N GLY A 247 -6.30 6.78 -6.25
CA GLY A 247 -7.25 6.01 -5.46
C GLY A 247 -7.52 4.61 -6.00
N THR A 248 -8.31 3.86 -5.26
CA THR A 248 -8.74 2.50 -5.60
C THR A 248 -10.22 2.32 -5.32
N THR A 249 -10.88 1.48 -6.12
CA THR A 249 -12.28 1.09 -5.92
C THR A 249 -12.46 -0.03 -4.89
N VAL A 250 -11.39 -0.46 -4.21
CA VAL A 250 -11.44 -1.56 -3.23
C VAL A 250 -12.45 -1.32 -2.10
N VAL A 251 -12.52 -0.08 -1.59
CA VAL A 251 -13.45 0.28 -0.52
C VAL A 251 -14.88 0.18 -1.05
N ASN A 252 -15.15 0.77 -2.22
CA ASN A 252 -16.46 0.70 -2.88
C ASN A 252 -16.87 -0.75 -3.20
N ALA A 253 -15.91 -1.58 -3.64
CA ALA A 253 -16.13 -2.98 -3.96
C ALA A 253 -16.49 -3.80 -2.71
N ILE A 254 -15.81 -3.55 -1.58
CA ILE A 254 -16.12 -4.18 -0.28
C ILE A 254 -17.47 -3.67 0.24
N GLU A 255 -17.75 -2.37 0.15
CA GLU A 255 -19.02 -1.80 0.59
C GLU A 255 -20.22 -2.40 -0.14
N LYS A 256 -20.08 -2.71 -1.43
CA LYS A 256 -21.10 -3.39 -2.24
C LYS A 256 -21.44 -4.80 -1.72
N TYR A 257 -20.46 -5.52 -1.18
CA TYR A 257 -20.74 -6.81 -0.52
C TYR A 257 -21.58 -6.64 0.74
N PHE A 258 -21.38 -5.56 1.48
CA PHE A 258 -22.03 -5.27 2.77
C PHE A 258 -23.06 -4.16 2.66
N GLU A 259 -23.65 -3.94 1.48
CA GLU A 259 -24.60 -2.85 1.25
C GLU A 259 -25.91 -3.03 2.03
N GLU A 260 -26.26 -4.28 2.35
CA GLU A 260 -27.40 -4.65 3.18
C GLU A 260 -27.18 -4.40 4.68
N MET A 261 -25.94 -4.12 5.11
CA MET A 261 -25.64 -3.80 6.51
C MET A 261 -25.77 -2.30 6.77
N ASP A 262 -26.51 -1.94 7.82
CA ASP A 262 -26.52 -0.57 8.33
C ASP A 262 -25.18 -0.21 9.00
N ILE A 263 -25.00 1.09 9.24
CA ILE A 263 -23.76 1.61 9.82
C ILE A 263 -23.52 1.13 11.26
N GLU A 264 -24.56 0.80 12.04
CA GLU A 264 -24.38 0.26 13.38
C GLU A 264 -23.87 -1.18 13.33
N GLN A 265 -24.41 -2.01 12.44
CA GLN A 265 -23.94 -3.37 12.20
C GLN A 265 -22.48 -3.37 11.74
N LYS A 266 -22.11 -2.50 10.80
CA LYS A 266 -20.72 -2.28 10.38
C LYS A 266 -19.83 -1.85 11.55
N THR A 267 -20.28 -0.88 12.34
CA THR A 267 -19.57 -0.42 13.55
C THR A 267 -19.35 -1.55 14.54
N ARG A 268 -20.37 -2.38 14.80
CA ARG A 268 -20.26 -3.54 15.70
C ARG A 268 -19.25 -4.56 15.20
N LEU A 269 -19.28 -4.88 13.90
CA LEU A 269 -18.34 -5.84 13.31
C LEU A 269 -16.89 -5.34 13.41
N ILE A 270 -16.65 -4.09 13.02
CA ILE A 270 -15.32 -3.47 13.08
C ILE A 270 -14.86 -3.29 14.53
N GLY A 271 -15.77 -2.92 15.43
CA GLY A 271 -15.48 -2.80 16.87
C GLY A 271 -15.05 -4.11 17.51
N ARG A 272 -15.64 -5.24 17.11
CA ARG A 272 -15.19 -6.58 17.55
C ARG A 272 -13.78 -6.87 17.08
N LEU A 273 -13.51 -6.64 15.79
CA LEU A 273 -12.18 -6.84 15.22
C LEU A 273 -11.14 -5.98 15.95
N PHE A 274 -11.41 -4.68 16.11
CA PHE A 274 -10.48 -3.76 16.76
C PHE A 274 -10.28 -4.09 18.23
N ALA A 275 -11.33 -4.53 18.95
CA ALA A 275 -11.19 -5.01 20.32
C ALA A 275 -10.23 -6.21 20.39
N THR A 276 -10.36 -7.18 19.50
CA THR A 276 -9.46 -8.35 19.43
C THR A 276 -8.01 -7.96 19.14
N LEU A 277 -7.79 -7.02 18.22
CA LEU A 277 -6.45 -6.61 17.80
C LEU A 277 -5.75 -5.70 18.83
N SER A 278 -6.52 -4.89 19.57
CA SER A 278 -5.97 -3.83 20.42
C SER A 278 -6.09 -4.05 21.93
N PHE A 279 -6.58 -5.21 22.40
CA PHE A 279 -6.76 -5.47 23.83
C PHE A 279 -5.44 -5.59 24.61
N SER A 280 -4.39 -6.09 23.98
CA SER A 280 -3.04 -6.16 24.57
C SER A 280 -2.32 -4.82 24.47
N GLU A 281 -1.31 -4.59 25.33
CA GLU A 281 -0.40 -3.44 25.19
C GLU A 281 0.28 -3.44 23.80
N PRO A 282 0.58 -2.26 23.20
CA PRO A 282 1.11 -2.15 21.84
C PRO A 282 2.27 -3.10 21.51
N GLU A 283 3.22 -3.24 22.44
CA GLU A 283 4.38 -4.14 22.32
C GLU A 283 4.01 -5.63 22.22
N ASN A 284 2.83 -6.03 22.71
CA ASN A 284 2.35 -7.41 22.75
C ASN A 284 1.26 -7.71 21.71
N ARG A 285 0.84 -6.73 20.89
CA ARG A 285 -0.16 -6.94 19.85
C ARG A 285 0.46 -7.72 18.69
N PHE A 286 -0.12 -8.88 18.38
CA PHE A 286 0.30 -9.72 17.27
C PHE A 286 0.19 -8.98 15.92
N TYR A 287 -0.83 -8.13 15.79
CA TYR A 287 -1.02 -7.18 14.71
C TYR A 287 -1.45 -5.86 15.34
N ASP A 288 -0.59 -4.85 15.26
CA ASP A 288 -0.84 -3.55 15.89
C ASP A 288 -1.43 -2.58 14.87
N LEU A 289 -2.71 -2.23 15.07
CA LEU A 289 -3.39 -1.23 14.24
C LEU A 289 -2.82 0.17 14.42
N GLN A 290 -2.10 0.41 15.52
CA GLN A 290 -1.56 1.71 15.90
C GLN A 290 -2.61 2.82 15.94
N LEU A 291 -3.85 2.51 16.38
CA LEU A 291 -4.95 3.48 16.50
C LEU A 291 -5.21 3.93 17.95
N ASP A 292 -4.22 3.79 18.83
CA ASP A 292 -4.29 4.13 20.25
C ASP A 292 -4.80 5.55 20.53
N HIS A 293 -4.38 6.51 19.71
CA HIS A 293 -4.77 7.91 19.83
C HIS A 293 -6.25 8.17 19.49
N TRP A 294 -6.90 7.26 18.75
CA TRP A 294 -8.36 7.27 18.57
C TRP A 294 -9.11 6.68 19.78
N GLY A 295 -8.40 6.27 20.83
CA GLY A 295 -8.97 5.51 21.95
C GLY A 295 -9.26 4.04 21.58
N LEU A 296 -8.73 3.55 20.46
CA LEU A 296 -8.88 2.16 19.99
C LEU A 296 -7.85 1.24 20.65
N ARG A 297 -7.84 1.27 21.98
CA ARG A 297 -6.95 0.53 22.88
C ARG A 297 -7.68 0.20 24.17
N LYS A 298 -7.16 -0.76 24.95
CA LYS A 298 -7.58 -0.97 26.33
C LYS A 298 -7.33 0.31 27.15
N VAL A 299 -8.34 0.80 27.85
CA VAL A 299 -8.21 1.99 28.71
C VAL A 299 -8.06 1.60 30.18
N ARG A 300 -7.48 2.51 30.98
CA ARG A 300 -7.42 2.36 32.43
C ARG A 300 -8.42 3.31 33.07
N ASN A 301 -9.29 2.78 33.91
CA ASN A 301 -10.28 3.55 34.65
C ASN A 301 -9.92 3.55 36.16
N PRO A 302 -10.57 4.37 37.00
CA PRO A 302 -10.30 4.40 38.44
C PRO A 302 -10.52 3.07 39.16
N ALA A 303 -11.34 2.16 38.60
CA ALA A 303 -11.64 0.84 39.16
C ALA A 303 -10.64 -0.25 38.74
N GLY A 304 -9.77 0.01 37.75
CA GLY A 304 -8.80 -0.95 37.24
C GLY A 304 -8.52 -0.83 35.74
N GLU A 305 -7.92 -1.88 35.18
CA GLU A 305 -7.84 -2.02 33.72
C GLU A 305 -9.19 -2.45 33.17
N GLU A 306 -9.58 -1.90 32.02
CA GLU A 306 -10.76 -2.30 31.29
C GLU A 306 -10.66 -3.78 30.87
N SER A 307 -11.72 -4.55 31.14
CA SER A 307 -11.86 -5.93 30.67
C SER A 307 -12.14 -5.98 29.17
N PHE A 308 -11.94 -7.16 28.56
CA PHE A 308 -12.19 -7.32 27.12
C PHE A 308 -13.64 -7.02 26.75
N GLN A 309 -14.60 -7.42 27.59
CA GLN A 309 -16.02 -7.20 27.38
C GLN A 309 -16.39 -5.72 27.46
N GLU A 310 -15.79 -4.97 28.40
CA GLU A 310 -15.98 -3.52 28.49
C GLU A 310 -15.40 -2.80 27.27
N MET A 311 -14.17 -3.15 26.87
CA MET A 311 -13.53 -2.59 25.66
C MET A 311 -14.39 -2.86 24.42
N ARG A 312 -14.81 -4.11 24.22
CA ARG A 312 -15.69 -4.50 23.11
C ARG A 312 -16.97 -3.67 23.12
N THR A 313 -17.63 -3.54 24.26
CA THR A 313 -18.88 -2.77 24.39
C THR A 313 -18.67 -1.30 24.02
N ARG A 314 -17.56 -0.70 24.46
CA ARG A 314 -17.18 0.68 24.11
C ARG A 314 -16.88 0.84 22.62
N LEU A 315 -16.12 -0.07 22.02
CA LEU A 315 -15.78 -0.02 20.60
C LEU A 315 -16.97 -0.30 19.68
N GLU A 316 -17.93 -1.13 20.12
CA GLU A 316 -19.19 -1.40 19.40
C GLU A 316 -20.24 -0.28 19.56
N SER A 317 -20.04 0.64 20.51
CA SER A 317 -21.04 1.66 20.84
C SER A 317 -21.21 2.71 19.74
N HIS A 318 -22.47 3.07 19.46
CA HIS A 318 -22.77 4.21 18.59
C HIS A 318 -22.37 5.53 19.25
N ILE A 319 -22.70 5.68 20.55
CA ILE A 319 -22.33 6.82 21.40
C ILE A 319 -21.59 6.30 22.64
N HIS A 320 -20.50 6.96 23.01
CA HIS A 320 -19.77 6.72 24.24
C HIS A 320 -19.56 8.03 25.01
N GLY A 321 -20.23 8.17 26.16
CA GLY A 321 -20.30 9.44 26.87
C GLY A 321 -21.13 10.46 26.07
N ALA A 322 -20.53 11.61 25.75
CA ALA A 322 -21.17 12.69 24.98
C ALA A 322 -20.75 12.74 23.50
N GLN A 323 -20.01 11.73 23.02
CA GLN A 323 -19.40 11.71 21.69
C GLN A 323 -19.73 10.41 20.95
N PRO A 324 -19.62 10.36 19.61
CA PRO A 324 -19.61 9.10 18.88
C PRO A 324 -18.60 8.13 19.48
N GLY A 325 -18.96 6.84 19.52
CA GLY A 325 -18.07 5.79 19.97
C GLY A 325 -16.76 5.78 19.16
N PRO A 326 -15.63 5.30 19.73
CA PRO A 326 -14.32 5.45 19.10
C PRO A 326 -14.23 4.93 17.65
N VAL A 327 -14.79 3.74 17.40
CA VAL A 327 -14.81 3.15 16.04
C VAL A 327 -15.71 3.95 15.12
N ARG A 328 -16.87 4.37 15.60
CA ARG A 328 -17.79 5.19 14.81
C ARG A 328 -17.17 6.52 14.41
N ARG A 329 -16.49 7.19 15.36
CA ARG A 329 -15.76 8.43 15.11
C ARG A 329 -14.68 8.27 14.05
N TRP A 330 -13.91 7.19 14.13
CA TRP A 330 -12.87 6.88 13.15
C TRP A 330 -13.47 6.59 11.77
N LEU A 331 -14.52 5.76 11.69
CA LEU A 331 -15.21 5.41 10.45
C LEU A 331 -15.87 6.60 9.75
N ASP A 332 -16.55 7.46 10.51
CA ASP A 332 -17.26 8.63 9.96
C ASP A 332 -16.30 9.75 9.55
N SER A 333 -15.04 9.70 9.98
CA SER A 333 -14.04 10.69 9.59
C SER A 333 -13.55 10.48 8.15
N ASN A 334 -13.17 11.56 7.49
CA ASN A 334 -12.34 11.51 6.29
C ASN A 334 -10.84 11.54 6.63
N HIS A 335 -10.47 11.05 7.83
CA HIS A 335 -9.12 11.06 8.37
C HIS A 335 -8.70 9.64 8.75
N ASN A 336 -8.80 8.72 7.80
CA ASN A 336 -8.42 7.33 7.96
C ASN A 336 -7.93 6.76 6.62
N GLY A 337 -7.32 5.57 6.67
CA GLY A 337 -6.79 4.89 5.50
C GLY A 337 -7.85 4.40 4.52
N LEU A 338 -9.12 4.23 4.92
CA LEU A 338 -10.18 3.87 3.97
C LEU A 338 -10.47 5.05 3.03
N TYR A 339 -10.67 6.23 3.61
CA TYR A 339 -10.89 7.45 2.83
C TYR A 339 -9.64 7.79 1.99
N ASP A 340 -8.46 7.79 2.61
CA ASP A 340 -7.20 8.21 1.97
C ASP A 340 -6.70 7.27 0.85
N ASN A 341 -7.31 6.09 0.68
CA ASN A 341 -7.07 5.22 -0.48
C ASN A 341 -8.23 5.25 -1.49
N SER A 342 -9.38 5.84 -1.18
CA SER A 342 -10.48 6.02 -2.14
C SER A 342 -10.11 7.00 -3.26
N ILE A 343 -10.84 6.97 -4.37
CA ILE A 343 -10.68 7.94 -5.47
C ILE A 343 -10.84 9.37 -4.96
N ALA A 344 -11.89 9.63 -4.16
CA ALA A 344 -12.14 10.95 -3.57
C ALA A 344 -11.03 11.40 -2.61
N GLY A 345 -10.57 10.53 -1.70
CA GLY A 345 -9.53 10.91 -0.74
C GLY A 345 -8.17 11.13 -1.38
N VAL A 346 -7.85 10.40 -2.45
CA VAL A 346 -6.61 10.65 -3.21
C VAL A 346 -6.74 11.89 -4.09
N ASP A 347 -7.92 12.23 -4.60
CA ASP A 347 -8.15 13.53 -5.24
C ASP A 347 -7.94 14.69 -4.27
N ASP A 348 -8.50 14.56 -3.05
CA ASP A 348 -8.26 15.48 -1.95
C ASP A 348 -6.76 15.66 -1.65
N LEU A 349 -5.99 14.57 -1.73
CA LEU A 349 -4.53 14.61 -1.60
C LEU A 349 -3.87 15.29 -2.81
N ASN A 350 -4.30 15.00 -4.04
CA ASN A 350 -3.79 15.64 -5.26
C ASN A 350 -4.00 17.15 -5.21
N ASN A 351 -5.16 17.61 -4.75
CA ASN A 351 -5.51 19.02 -4.61
C ASN A 351 -4.69 19.76 -3.53
N LYS A 352 -4.15 19.02 -2.55
CA LYS A 352 -3.35 19.57 -1.44
C LYS A 352 -1.85 19.45 -1.65
N THR A 353 -1.39 18.65 -2.61
CA THR A 353 0.03 18.29 -2.74
C THR A 353 0.61 18.57 -4.11
N THR A 354 1.91 18.88 -4.11
CA THR A 354 2.70 18.87 -5.35
C THR A 354 2.95 17.41 -5.73
N PRO A 355 2.69 17.00 -6.99
CA PRO A 355 2.80 15.58 -7.37
C PRO A 355 4.23 15.04 -7.33
N THR A 356 5.22 15.90 -7.64
CA THR A 356 6.65 15.61 -7.69
C THR A 356 7.47 16.86 -7.33
N PHE A 357 8.76 16.68 -7.01
CA PHE A 357 9.72 17.77 -6.82
C PHE A 357 10.92 17.61 -7.75
N ASP A 358 11.40 18.73 -8.32
CA ASP A 358 12.47 18.75 -9.34
C ASP A 358 13.85 18.31 -8.81
N ASN A 359 13.97 18.11 -7.51
CA ASN A 359 15.18 17.63 -6.84
C ASN A 359 15.17 16.11 -6.57
N ILE A 360 14.08 15.39 -6.87
CA ILE A 360 13.88 13.97 -6.55
C ILE A 360 13.61 13.13 -7.81
N TYR A 361 14.15 11.91 -7.85
CA TYR A 361 13.82 10.90 -8.86
C TYR A 361 12.60 10.08 -8.45
N TYR A 362 11.66 9.85 -9.37
CA TYR A 362 10.48 9.02 -9.10
C TYR A 362 10.40 7.83 -10.06
N PHE A 363 10.06 6.66 -9.51
CA PHE A 363 9.85 5.43 -10.26
C PHE A 363 8.53 4.79 -9.83
N SER A 364 7.77 4.21 -10.76
CA SER A 364 6.51 3.53 -10.46
C SER A 364 6.42 2.17 -11.13
N LEU A 365 5.91 1.18 -10.40
CA LEU A 365 5.66 -0.18 -10.87
C LEU A 365 4.16 -0.50 -10.74
N SER A 366 3.56 -0.88 -11.87
CA SER A 366 2.16 -1.32 -11.95
C SER A 366 2.05 -2.83 -12.08
N PHE A 367 0.93 -3.36 -11.63
CA PHE A 367 0.65 -4.79 -11.59
C PHE A 367 -0.80 -5.08 -11.96
N THR A 368 -1.06 -6.27 -12.48
CA THR A 368 -2.40 -6.81 -12.69
C THR A 368 -2.43 -8.31 -12.41
N CYS A 369 -3.55 -8.77 -11.85
CA CYS A 369 -3.80 -10.18 -11.58
C CYS A 369 -5.18 -10.62 -12.12
N VAL A 370 -5.69 -9.93 -13.14
CA VAL A 370 -6.97 -10.24 -13.77
C VAL A 370 -6.80 -10.42 -15.28
N GLN A 371 -7.68 -11.21 -15.88
CA GLN A 371 -7.75 -11.47 -17.31
C GLN A 371 -9.17 -11.22 -17.82
N GLN A 372 -9.34 -10.95 -19.11
CA GLN A 372 -10.66 -10.68 -19.69
C GLN A 372 -11.67 -11.77 -19.35
N PHE A 373 -12.90 -11.39 -18.98
CA PHE A 373 -13.98 -12.35 -18.80
C PHE A 373 -14.25 -13.10 -20.12
N PRO A 374 -14.38 -14.44 -20.11
CA PRO A 374 -14.59 -15.22 -21.33
C PRO A 374 -15.85 -14.79 -22.08
N ALA A 375 -15.69 -14.36 -23.33
CA ALA A 375 -16.82 -14.10 -24.22
C ALA A 375 -17.56 -15.39 -24.62
N ASN A 376 -16.82 -16.50 -24.68
CA ASN A 376 -17.32 -17.82 -25.00
C ASN A 376 -17.46 -18.68 -23.75
N TRP A 377 -18.31 -19.69 -23.83
CA TRP A 377 -18.50 -20.68 -22.77
C TRP A 377 -17.19 -21.40 -22.44
N PRO A 378 -16.71 -21.32 -21.18
CA PRO A 378 -15.52 -22.04 -20.78
C PRO A 378 -15.71 -23.55 -20.87
N GLN A 379 -14.66 -24.27 -21.30
CA GLN A 379 -14.69 -25.74 -21.42
C GLN A 379 -15.03 -26.45 -20.09
N TRP A 380 -14.55 -25.92 -18.97
CA TRP A 380 -14.89 -26.45 -17.64
C TRP A 380 -16.39 -26.29 -17.32
N THR A 381 -17.04 -25.22 -17.80
CA THR A 381 -18.47 -25.00 -17.61
C THR A 381 -19.26 -26.02 -18.43
N LEU A 382 -18.85 -26.25 -19.69
CA LEU A 382 -19.46 -27.28 -20.54
C LEU A 382 -19.31 -28.67 -19.93
N HIS A 383 -18.15 -28.97 -19.35
CA HIS A 383 -17.93 -30.21 -18.60
C HIS A 383 -18.81 -30.32 -17.35
N ALA A 384 -18.86 -29.27 -16.50
CA ALA A 384 -19.69 -29.26 -15.30
C ALA A 384 -21.19 -29.42 -15.62
N LEU A 385 -21.66 -28.82 -16.72
CA LEU A 385 -23.02 -28.99 -17.22
C LEU A 385 -23.29 -30.43 -17.67
N SER A 386 -22.30 -31.09 -18.29
CA SER A 386 -22.41 -32.49 -18.69
C SER A 386 -22.48 -33.47 -17.51
N GLU A 387 -21.98 -33.05 -16.35
CA GLU A 387 -21.99 -33.83 -15.10
C GLU A 387 -23.14 -33.45 -14.15
N PHE A 388 -24.03 -32.53 -14.55
CA PHE A 388 -25.12 -32.06 -13.69
C PHE A 388 -26.08 -33.23 -13.34
N PRO A 389 -26.21 -33.61 -12.05
CA PRO A 389 -26.77 -34.91 -11.64
C PRO A 389 -28.29 -35.02 -11.79
N LEU A 390 -28.95 -33.95 -12.21
CA LEU A 390 -30.36 -33.96 -12.56
C LEU A 390 -30.48 -34.14 -14.07
N ALA A 391 -30.85 -35.34 -14.51
CA ALA A 391 -31.74 -35.42 -15.66
C ALA A 391 -33.03 -34.72 -15.23
N ILE A 392 -33.15 -33.41 -15.49
CA ILE A 392 -34.23 -32.53 -15.02
C ILE A 392 -35.63 -33.10 -15.32
N HIS A 393 -35.75 -34.03 -16.26
CA HIS A 393 -36.89 -34.92 -16.47
C HIS A 393 -37.49 -35.51 -15.17
N ASP A 394 -36.68 -35.89 -14.19
CA ASP A 394 -37.18 -36.52 -12.95
C ASP A 394 -37.55 -35.50 -11.86
N PHE A 395 -37.10 -34.24 -11.96
CA PHE A 395 -37.49 -33.16 -11.04
C PHE A 395 -38.93 -32.68 -11.27
N PHE A 396 -39.44 -32.79 -12.50
CA PHE A 396 -40.76 -32.25 -12.90
C PHE A 396 -41.90 -33.27 -12.97
N LYS A 397 -41.68 -34.56 -12.68
CA LYS A 397 -42.77 -35.56 -12.58
C LYS A 397 -43.75 -35.30 -11.42
N GLY A 398 -43.38 -34.44 -10.46
CA GLY A 398 -44.11 -34.26 -9.20
C GLY A 398 -44.91 -32.96 -9.03
N VAL A 399 -44.87 -32.00 -9.97
CA VAL A 399 -45.47 -30.67 -9.76
C VAL A 399 -46.48 -30.34 -10.85
N ASN A 400 -47.76 -30.37 -10.52
CA ASN A 400 -48.88 -30.07 -11.42
C ASN A 400 -49.49 -28.70 -11.05
N LEU A 401 -48.97 -27.61 -11.63
CA LEU A 401 -49.50 -26.26 -11.41
C LEU A 401 -49.81 -25.57 -12.77
N PRO A 402 -50.95 -24.89 -12.95
CA PRO A 402 -51.42 -24.42 -14.27
C PRO A 402 -50.53 -23.36 -14.95
N PHE A 403 -49.82 -22.53 -14.17
CA PHE A 403 -48.88 -21.52 -14.69
C PHE A 403 -47.55 -22.10 -15.19
N VAL A 404 -47.34 -23.42 -15.05
CA VAL A 404 -46.10 -24.10 -15.40
C VAL A 404 -46.06 -24.49 -16.89
N GLN A 405 -47.14 -24.41 -17.67
CA GLN A 405 -47.10 -24.91 -19.05
C GLN A 405 -46.24 -24.06 -20.00
N ASP A 406 -46.28 -22.73 -19.89
CA ASP A 406 -45.43 -21.82 -20.68
C ASP A 406 -43.97 -21.85 -20.19
N ALA A 407 -43.76 -21.89 -18.88
CA ALA A 407 -42.43 -22.07 -18.27
C ALA A 407 -41.84 -23.46 -18.58
N ALA A 408 -42.65 -24.50 -18.65
CA ALA A 408 -42.22 -25.86 -19.00
C ALA A 408 -41.95 -26.03 -20.49
N GLN A 409 -42.42 -25.13 -21.36
CA GLN A 409 -42.06 -25.13 -22.78
C GLN A 409 -40.71 -24.42 -22.99
N PHE A 410 -40.47 -23.32 -22.26
CA PHE A 410 -39.18 -22.65 -22.17
C PHE A 410 -38.10 -23.56 -21.55
N VAL A 411 -38.43 -24.25 -20.44
CA VAL A 411 -37.54 -25.20 -19.76
C VAL A 411 -37.39 -26.51 -20.53
N ARG A 412 -38.39 -26.99 -21.28
CA ARG A 412 -38.22 -28.19 -22.14
C ARG A 412 -37.19 -27.98 -23.26
N ASN A 413 -37.13 -26.78 -23.84
CA ASN A 413 -36.11 -26.45 -24.85
C ASN A 413 -34.71 -26.26 -24.24
N PHE A 414 -34.62 -26.08 -22.92
CA PHE A 414 -33.38 -25.92 -22.15
C PHE A 414 -32.73 -27.28 -21.75
N VAL A 415 -33.46 -28.41 -21.84
CA VAL A 415 -33.23 -29.62 -21.00
C VAL A 415 -32.80 -30.89 -21.77
N THR A 416 -32.15 -30.78 -22.92
CA THR A 416 -31.44 -31.95 -23.52
C THR A 416 -29.96 -31.64 -23.71
N GLN A 417 -29.12 -32.65 -23.86
CA GLN A 417 -27.66 -32.51 -24.07
C GLN A 417 -27.33 -31.57 -25.26
N SER A 418 -28.21 -31.52 -26.26
CA SER A 418 -28.25 -30.58 -27.39
C SER A 418 -28.75 -29.16 -27.07
N GLY A 419 -29.42 -28.96 -25.93
CA GLY A 419 -29.95 -27.69 -25.45
C GLY A 419 -28.89 -26.77 -24.86
N TYR A 420 -27.83 -27.29 -24.23
CA TYR A 420 -26.72 -26.46 -23.75
C TYR A 420 -25.79 -26.00 -24.88
N GLU A 421 -25.57 -26.85 -25.89
CA GLU A 421 -24.91 -26.43 -27.14
C GLU A 421 -25.76 -25.39 -27.88
N PHE A 422 -27.09 -25.57 -27.95
CA PHE A 422 -28.01 -24.58 -28.52
C PHE A 422 -28.03 -23.27 -27.73
N VAL A 423 -28.17 -23.29 -26.40
CA VAL A 423 -28.11 -22.09 -25.56
C VAL A 423 -26.75 -21.41 -25.69
N ALA A 424 -25.66 -22.16 -25.71
CA ALA A 424 -24.33 -21.60 -25.97
C ALA A 424 -24.18 -20.97 -27.37
N THR A 425 -25.01 -21.37 -28.35
CA THR A 425 -25.10 -20.70 -29.67
C THR A 425 -26.05 -19.49 -29.68
N GLN A 426 -26.97 -19.36 -28.72
CA GLN A 426 -28.02 -18.33 -28.70
C GLN A 426 -27.81 -17.26 -27.61
N THR A 427 -27.02 -17.54 -26.57
CA THR A 427 -26.75 -16.62 -25.45
C THR A 427 -25.28 -16.61 -25.08
N SER A 428 -24.80 -15.43 -24.64
CA SER A 428 -23.45 -15.32 -24.11
C SER A 428 -23.35 -15.98 -22.73
N PHE A 429 -22.16 -16.47 -22.39
CA PHE A 429 -21.88 -16.97 -21.04
C PHE A 429 -22.15 -15.90 -19.98
N THR A 430 -21.84 -14.64 -20.30
CA THR A 430 -22.11 -13.47 -19.46
C THR A 430 -23.59 -13.32 -19.14
N ASP A 431 -24.50 -13.39 -20.13
CA ASP A 431 -25.94 -13.20 -19.92
C ASP A 431 -26.54 -14.25 -18.99
N VAL A 432 -26.12 -15.51 -19.15
CA VAL A 432 -26.56 -16.61 -18.29
C VAL A 432 -26.04 -16.41 -16.86
N PHE A 433 -24.80 -15.96 -16.72
CA PHE A 433 -24.19 -15.70 -15.42
C PHE A 433 -24.84 -14.50 -14.71
N VAL A 434 -25.15 -13.40 -15.43
CA VAL A 434 -25.95 -12.27 -14.91
C VAL A 434 -27.27 -12.77 -14.34
N TRP A 435 -27.99 -13.58 -15.13
CA TRP A 435 -29.28 -14.11 -14.71
C TRP A 435 -29.15 -14.99 -13.46
N ALA A 436 -28.19 -15.92 -13.44
CA ALA A 436 -27.99 -16.83 -12.31
C ALA A 436 -27.65 -16.07 -11.02
N LEU A 437 -26.77 -15.08 -11.08
CA LEU A 437 -26.42 -14.26 -9.92
C LEU A 437 -27.63 -13.47 -9.40
N ASN A 438 -28.35 -12.78 -10.29
CA ASN A 438 -29.41 -11.85 -9.89
C ASN A 438 -30.71 -12.55 -9.47
N TYR A 439 -31.04 -13.70 -10.07
CA TYR A 439 -32.32 -14.36 -9.86
C TYR A 439 -32.25 -15.67 -9.08
N LEU A 440 -31.04 -16.25 -8.89
CA LEU A 440 -30.85 -17.46 -8.09
C LEU A 440 -29.99 -17.21 -6.85
N VAL A 441 -28.73 -16.80 -7.05
CA VAL A 441 -27.74 -16.78 -5.96
C VAL A 441 -28.02 -15.68 -4.94
N ASN A 442 -28.15 -14.42 -5.36
CA ASN A 442 -28.41 -13.32 -4.44
C ASN A 442 -29.77 -13.46 -3.71
N PRO A 443 -30.88 -13.85 -4.39
CA PRO A 443 -32.12 -14.17 -3.69
C PRO A 443 -31.97 -15.31 -2.68
N PHE A 444 -31.27 -16.40 -3.03
CA PHE A 444 -31.01 -17.50 -2.10
C PHE A 444 -30.24 -17.05 -0.86
N LEU A 445 -29.17 -16.26 -1.03
CA LEU A 445 -28.38 -15.73 0.11
C LEU A 445 -29.27 -14.91 1.04
N ARG A 446 -30.04 -13.98 0.48
CA ARG A 446 -30.96 -13.13 1.24
C ARG A 446 -32.03 -13.94 1.98
N ASP A 447 -32.66 -14.88 1.29
CA ASP A 447 -33.75 -15.69 1.87
C ASP A 447 -33.25 -16.65 2.97
N ASN A 448 -31.95 -16.99 2.97
CA ASN A 448 -31.28 -17.73 4.05
C ASN A 448 -30.67 -16.82 5.14
N GLY A 449 -30.95 -15.51 5.10
CA GLY A 449 -30.53 -14.56 6.13
C GLY A 449 -29.08 -14.08 6.02
N TYR A 450 -28.39 -14.36 4.91
CA TYR A 450 -27.06 -13.78 4.66
C TYR A 450 -27.21 -12.32 4.21
N GLN A 451 -26.58 -11.41 4.93
CA GLN A 451 -26.52 -9.97 4.60
C GLN A 451 -25.32 -9.68 3.68
N ILE A 452 -25.18 -10.46 2.62
CA ILE A 452 -24.10 -10.32 1.63
C ILE A 452 -24.73 -10.36 0.24
N LYS A 453 -24.29 -9.45 -0.63
CA LYS A 453 -24.66 -9.43 -2.05
C LYS A 453 -23.43 -9.63 -2.92
N LEU A 454 -23.47 -10.65 -3.79
CA LEU A 454 -22.41 -10.85 -4.77
C LEU A 454 -22.56 -9.82 -5.90
N PRO A 455 -21.47 -9.11 -6.30
CA PRO A 455 -21.52 -8.17 -7.41
C PRO A 455 -21.75 -8.89 -8.74
N GLY A 456 -22.26 -8.16 -9.74
CA GLY A 456 -22.52 -8.66 -11.10
C GLY A 456 -21.28 -9.25 -11.76
N PRO A 457 -21.40 -9.92 -12.93
CA PRO A 457 -20.23 -10.49 -13.60
C PRO A 457 -19.18 -9.41 -13.82
N PRO A 458 -17.90 -9.74 -13.60
CA PRO A 458 -16.84 -8.80 -13.81
C PRO A 458 -16.51 -8.74 -15.29
N ASP A 459 -15.96 -7.60 -15.73
CA ASP A 459 -15.35 -7.53 -17.05
C ASP A 459 -14.02 -8.31 -17.10
N TYR A 460 -13.44 -8.59 -15.93
CA TYR A 460 -12.19 -9.32 -15.76
C TYR A 460 -12.24 -10.34 -14.62
N LEU A 461 -11.80 -11.57 -14.88
CA LEU A 461 -11.67 -12.60 -13.86
C LEU A 461 -10.28 -12.58 -13.21
N PRO A 462 -10.18 -12.79 -11.88
CA PRO A 462 -8.91 -13.08 -11.23
C PRO A 462 -8.22 -14.28 -11.89
N VAL A 463 -6.91 -14.19 -12.10
CA VAL A 463 -6.12 -15.32 -12.59
C VAL A 463 -5.91 -16.36 -11.48
N PRO A 464 -5.61 -17.64 -11.80
CA PRO A 464 -5.46 -18.68 -10.78
C PRO A 464 -4.35 -18.46 -9.74
N SER A 465 -3.36 -17.61 -10.04
CA SER A 465 -2.26 -17.27 -9.12
C SER A 465 -2.65 -16.24 -8.03
N VAL A 466 -3.87 -15.71 -8.05
CA VAL A 466 -4.31 -14.73 -7.05
C VAL A 466 -4.43 -15.38 -5.67
N PHE A 467 -3.83 -14.74 -4.66
CA PHE A 467 -3.96 -15.15 -3.27
C PHE A 467 -5.44 -15.35 -2.89
N PRO A 468 -5.88 -16.55 -2.44
CA PRO A 468 -7.30 -16.87 -2.35
C PRO A 468 -8.18 -15.89 -1.56
N PRO A 469 -7.74 -15.32 -0.42
CA PRO A 469 -8.51 -14.29 0.30
C PRO A 469 -8.75 -13.00 -0.50
N MET A 470 -7.94 -12.71 -1.52
CA MET A 470 -8.11 -11.55 -2.39
C MET A 470 -9.04 -11.82 -3.59
N LEU A 471 -9.38 -13.09 -3.88
CA LEU A 471 -10.24 -13.44 -5.02
C LEU A 471 -11.58 -12.69 -5.03
N PRO A 472 -12.35 -12.61 -3.93
CA PRO A 472 -13.62 -11.88 -3.93
C PRO A 472 -13.42 -10.38 -4.17
N ILE A 473 -12.32 -9.81 -3.67
CA ILE A 473 -12.03 -8.39 -3.81
C ILE A 473 -11.65 -8.06 -5.25
N ALA A 474 -10.70 -8.82 -5.82
CA ALA A 474 -10.28 -8.68 -7.22
C ALA A 474 -11.47 -8.83 -8.18
N TYR A 475 -12.32 -9.82 -7.93
CA TYR A 475 -13.57 -10.02 -8.67
C TYR A 475 -14.49 -8.79 -8.56
N ALA A 476 -14.75 -8.31 -7.35
CA ALA A 476 -15.67 -7.19 -7.13
C ALA A 476 -15.18 -5.87 -7.72
N MET A 477 -13.87 -5.61 -7.65
CA MET A 477 -13.25 -4.46 -8.32
C MET A 477 -13.43 -4.53 -9.83
N SER A 478 -13.29 -5.72 -10.42
CA SER A 478 -13.52 -5.94 -11.85
C SER A 478 -14.99 -5.82 -12.27
N SER A 479 -15.93 -5.82 -11.32
CA SER A 479 -17.37 -5.61 -11.53
C SER A 479 -17.85 -4.21 -11.15
N TYR A 480 -16.96 -3.32 -10.72
CA TYR A 480 -17.32 -2.00 -10.23
C TYR A 480 -17.35 -0.98 -11.37
N ASP A 481 -18.53 -0.42 -11.62
CA ASP A 481 -18.69 0.75 -12.48
C ASP A 481 -18.49 2.01 -11.66
N LEU A 482 -17.63 2.89 -12.16
CA LEU A 482 -17.39 4.19 -11.55
C LEU A 482 -18.68 5.01 -11.52
N THR A 483 -18.90 5.70 -10.41
CA THR A 483 -19.93 6.74 -10.33
C THR A 483 -19.58 7.91 -11.24
N ASP A 484 -20.57 8.72 -11.64
CA ASP A 484 -20.33 9.95 -12.42
C ASP A 484 -19.33 10.87 -11.72
N HIS A 485 -19.37 10.93 -10.38
CA HIS A 485 -18.43 11.74 -9.60
C HIS A 485 -16.98 11.22 -9.71
N GLU A 486 -16.77 9.92 -9.55
CA GLU A 486 -15.44 9.31 -9.69
C GLU A 486 -14.92 9.40 -11.13
N ALA A 487 -15.79 9.17 -12.12
CA ALA A 487 -15.44 9.33 -13.52
C ALA A 487 -15.04 10.79 -13.84
N ASN A 488 -15.71 11.78 -13.24
CA ASN A 488 -15.35 13.19 -13.37
C ASN A 488 -13.99 13.51 -12.72
N ILE A 489 -13.68 12.92 -11.55
CA ILE A 489 -12.36 13.05 -10.91
C ILE A 489 -11.26 12.48 -11.82
N LEU A 490 -11.48 11.29 -12.36
CA LEU A 490 -10.48 10.57 -13.16
C LEU A 490 -10.36 11.09 -14.60
N GLY A 491 -11.39 11.78 -15.10
CA GLY A 491 -11.42 12.31 -16.46
C GLY A 491 -11.22 11.21 -17.52
N SER A 492 -10.24 11.40 -18.41
CA SER A 492 -9.92 10.45 -19.49
C SER A 492 -9.39 9.10 -19.00
N ASP A 493 -8.94 9.00 -17.75
CA ASP A 493 -8.36 7.77 -17.20
C ASP A 493 -9.43 6.78 -16.68
N SER A 494 -10.70 7.14 -16.75
CA SER A 494 -11.83 6.34 -16.27
C SER A 494 -12.07 5.05 -17.07
N HIS A 495 -11.59 4.95 -18.32
CA HIS A 495 -11.95 3.86 -19.24
C HIS A 495 -11.35 2.48 -18.91
N THR A 496 -10.23 2.41 -18.19
CA THR A 496 -9.50 1.15 -17.92
C THR A 496 -9.52 0.76 -16.44
N TRP A 497 -10.51 1.25 -15.68
CA TRP A 497 -10.45 1.20 -14.21
C TRP A 497 -10.75 -0.18 -13.61
N LYS A 498 -11.25 -1.14 -14.39
CA LYS A 498 -11.61 -2.47 -13.86
C LYS A 498 -10.43 -3.44 -13.80
N VAL A 499 -9.34 -3.17 -14.53
CA VAL A 499 -8.10 -3.96 -14.44
C VAL A 499 -7.41 -3.65 -13.10
N ASN A 500 -7.05 -4.68 -12.33
CA ASN A 500 -6.54 -4.52 -10.97
C ASN A 500 -5.54 -5.63 -10.58
N ASP A 501 -4.83 -5.42 -9.48
CA ASP A 501 -3.96 -6.40 -8.82
C ASP A 501 -4.62 -7.07 -7.59
N GLY A 502 -5.94 -6.91 -7.46
CA GLY A 502 -6.76 -7.41 -6.36
C GLY A 502 -6.96 -6.42 -5.20
N ILE A 503 -6.23 -5.30 -5.16
CA ILE A 503 -6.43 -4.22 -4.16
C ILE A 503 -6.43 -2.83 -4.81
N VAL A 504 -5.67 -2.64 -5.88
CA VAL A 504 -5.51 -1.35 -6.57
C VAL A 504 -5.77 -1.54 -8.06
N ASN A 505 -6.53 -0.60 -8.63
CA ASN A 505 -6.76 -0.54 -10.07
C ASN A 505 -5.43 -0.23 -10.78
N THR A 506 -5.04 -1.00 -11.79
CA THR A 506 -3.73 -0.93 -12.45
C THR A 506 -3.43 0.46 -13.02
N ALA A 507 -4.46 1.14 -13.54
CA ALA A 507 -4.39 2.51 -14.06
C ALA A 507 -4.07 3.57 -12.99
N SER A 508 -4.27 3.25 -11.71
CA SER A 508 -3.94 4.13 -10.58
C SER A 508 -2.45 4.12 -10.22
N MET A 509 -1.69 3.11 -10.66
CA MET A 509 -0.34 2.83 -10.15
C MET A 509 0.79 3.61 -10.82
N GLN A 510 0.56 4.13 -12.03
CA GLN A 510 1.60 4.78 -12.83
C GLN A 510 2.08 6.12 -12.24
N GLY A 511 1.24 6.81 -11.48
CA GLY A 511 1.54 8.10 -10.89
C GLY A 511 0.28 8.96 -10.69
N PRO A 512 0.38 10.10 -10.00
CA PRO A 512 -0.76 10.99 -9.75
C PRO A 512 -1.30 11.60 -11.05
N LEU A 513 -2.51 12.18 -10.98
CA LEU A 513 -3.07 12.95 -12.09
C LEU A 513 -2.25 14.22 -12.32
N ASN A 514 -2.13 14.65 -13.58
CA ASN A 514 -1.47 15.91 -13.91
C ASN A 514 -2.35 17.09 -13.45
N PRO A 515 -1.88 17.99 -12.57
CA PRO A 515 -2.69 19.09 -12.04
C PRO A 515 -3.24 20.05 -13.11
N THR A 516 -2.60 20.10 -14.28
CA THR A 516 -2.96 21.07 -15.35
C THR A 516 -3.86 20.48 -16.43
N GLY A 517 -4.23 19.20 -16.36
CA GLY A 517 -5.03 18.53 -17.41
C GLY A 517 -4.39 18.52 -18.81
N GLY A 518 -3.12 18.91 -18.91
CA GLY A 518 -2.41 19.08 -20.18
C GLY A 518 -2.05 17.73 -20.81
N ARG A 519 -2.70 17.42 -21.93
CA ARG A 519 -2.26 16.43 -22.92
C ARG A 519 -0.81 16.69 -23.33
N HIS A 520 -0.04 15.62 -23.51
CA HIS A 520 1.07 15.47 -24.47
C HIS A 520 1.65 16.80 -24.99
N GLY A 521 2.37 17.51 -24.11
CA GLY A 521 3.44 18.43 -24.50
C GLY A 521 4.71 17.62 -24.73
N SER A 522 5.83 18.27 -25.06
CA SER A 522 7.11 17.57 -25.25
C SER A 522 7.41 16.60 -24.09
N HIS A 523 8.22 15.54 -24.29
CA HIS A 523 8.60 14.59 -23.21
C HIS A 523 9.09 15.25 -21.91
N ASN A 524 9.45 16.54 -21.95
CA ASN A 524 9.84 17.34 -20.81
C ASN A 524 8.66 17.78 -19.91
N ASP A 525 7.44 17.93 -20.43
CA ASP A 525 6.26 18.45 -19.71
C ASP A 525 5.35 17.35 -19.13
N GLU A 526 5.61 16.09 -19.45
CA GLU A 526 4.84 14.94 -18.93
C GLU A 526 5.28 14.58 -17.50
N LEU A 527 4.30 14.48 -16.59
CA LEU A 527 4.47 14.09 -15.19
C LEU A 527 4.83 12.60 -15.04
N ILE A 528 4.45 11.79 -16.02
CA ILE A 528 4.68 10.34 -16.08
C ILE A 528 5.27 10.06 -17.46
N ALA A 529 6.42 9.41 -17.51
CA ALA A 529 7.12 9.01 -18.73
C ALA A 529 7.49 7.52 -18.64
N GLU A 530 7.59 6.83 -19.77
CA GLU A 530 8.02 5.42 -19.77
C GLU A 530 9.50 5.31 -19.36
N ALA A 531 9.80 4.36 -18.47
CA ALA A 531 11.15 4.13 -17.96
C ALA A 531 12.16 3.70 -19.05
N SER A 532 11.69 3.20 -20.20
CA SER A 532 12.48 2.92 -21.39
C SER A 532 13.21 4.17 -21.91
N PHE A 533 12.62 5.35 -21.77
CA PHE A 533 13.20 6.64 -22.18
C PHE A 533 14.07 7.30 -21.09
N PHE A 534 14.34 6.62 -19.97
CA PHE A 534 15.22 7.16 -18.93
C PHE A 534 16.60 7.51 -19.51
N PRO A 535 17.16 8.71 -19.24
CA PRO A 535 18.36 9.20 -19.91
C PRO A 535 19.54 8.22 -19.88
N HIS A 536 20.21 8.09 -21.03
CA HIS A 536 21.33 7.17 -21.20
C HIS A 536 22.66 7.76 -20.73
N ASN A 537 22.90 9.05 -20.98
CA ASN A 537 24.17 9.68 -20.65
C ASN A 537 24.20 10.12 -19.18
N PRO A 538 25.29 9.84 -18.44
CA PRO A 538 25.48 10.29 -17.06
C PRO A 538 25.21 11.78 -16.80
N GLU A 539 25.47 12.63 -17.79
CA GLU A 539 25.30 14.10 -17.71
C GLU A 539 23.83 14.53 -17.79
N ASP A 540 22.99 13.72 -18.43
CA ASP A 540 21.56 13.99 -18.65
C ASP A 540 20.68 13.42 -17.52
N ILE A 541 21.19 12.44 -16.75
CA ILE A 541 20.43 11.81 -15.66
C ILE A 541 19.91 12.82 -14.63
N PRO A 542 20.65 13.85 -14.19
CA PRO A 542 20.11 14.88 -13.29
C PRO A 542 18.82 15.55 -13.79
N ALA A 543 18.61 15.65 -15.11
CA ALA A 543 17.38 16.20 -15.69
C ALA A 543 16.18 15.23 -15.62
N ALA A 544 16.38 13.98 -15.20
CA ALA A 544 15.33 12.97 -15.05
C ALA A 544 14.51 13.13 -13.75
N LYS A 545 14.82 14.10 -12.90
CA LYS A 545 14.08 14.39 -11.67
C LYS A 545 12.74 15.06 -11.97
N GLY A 546 11.84 15.12 -10.97
CA GLY A 546 10.58 15.86 -11.08
C GLY A 546 9.46 15.16 -11.86
N LYS A 547 9.66 13.93 -12.33
CA LYS A 547 8.62 13.11 -13.00
C LYS A 547 8.74 11.63 -12.63
N TYR A 548 7.64 10.89 -12.79
CA TYR A 548 7.59 9.45 -12.60
C TYR A 548 8.07 8.72 -13.86
N TRP A 549 9.09 7.88 -13.71
CA TRP A 549 9.51 6.91 -14.70
C TRP A 549 8.77 5.59 -14.46
N HIS A 550 7.76 5.34 -15.28
CA HIS A 550 6.85 4.22 -15.15
C HIS A 550 7.35 3.00 -15.91
N PHE A 551 7.48 1.88 -15.20
CA PHE A 551 7.80 0.59 -15.81
C PHE A 551 6.53 -0.11 -16.28
N THR A 552 6.67 -0.91 -17.34
CA THR A 552 5.58 -1.66 -17.96
C THR A 552 4.84 -2.51 -16.91
N PRO A 553 3.49 -2.57 -16.93
CA PRO A 553 2.73 -3.34 -15.96
C PRO A 553 3.08 -4.83 -15.95
N LYS A 554 3.18 -5.41 -14.76
CA LYS A 554 3.50 -6.83 -14.54
C LYS A 554 2.19 -7.62 -14.45
N THR A 555 2.08 -8.70 -15.20
CA THR A 555 0.86 -9.50 -15.35
C THR A 555 0.92 -10.78 -14.52
N GLY A 556 -0.21 -11.17 -13.92
CA GLY A 556 -0.32 -12.37 -13.08
C GLY A 556 0.23 -12.21 -11.67
N VAL A 557 0.52 -10.97 -11.26
CA VAL A 557 1.10 -10.61 -9.95
C VAL A 557 0.04 -9.86 -9.16
N ASN A 558 -0.44 -10.47 -8.07
CA ASN A 558 -1.41 -9.85 -7.17
C ASN A 558 -0.72 -8.91 -6.15
N HIS A 559 -1.50 -8.11 -5.43
CA HIS A 559 -0.98 -7.11 -4.47
C HIS A 559 -0.09 -7.69 -3.37
N ALA A 560 -0.35 -8.92 -2.90
CA ALA A 560 0.49 -9.56 -1.89
C ALA A 560 1.82 -10.10 -2.47
N ASP A 561 1.80 -10.53 -3.73
CA ASP A 561 3.00 -11.04 -4.43
C ASP A 561 4.10 -9.97 -4.54
N GLN A 562 3.71 -8.71 -4.71
CA GLN A 562 4.60 -7.53 -4.85
C GLN A 562 5.58 -7.35 -3.68
N ILE A 563 5.20 -7.87 -2.52
CA ILE A 563 5.98 -7.84 -1.27
C ILE A 563 6.34 -9.25 -0.80
N GLY A 564 6.16 -10.25 -1.64
CA GLY A 564 6.57 -11.63 -1.36
C GLY A 564 5.71 -12.36 -0.34
N ASN A 565 4.45 -11.98 -0.16
CA ASN A 565 3.54 -12.67 0.76
C ASN A 565 2.70 -13.74 0.06
N PHE A 566 2.67 -14.95 0.64
CA PHE A 566 1.83 -16.08 0.19
C PHE A 566 2.06 -16.52 -1.26
N ILE A 567 3.33 -16.57 -1.67
CA ILE A 567 3.75 -16.77 -3.06
C ILE A 567 4.27 -18.18 -3.33
N GLU A 568 4.10 -18.63 -4.57
CA GLU A 568 4.81 -19.79 -5.11
C GLU A 568 6.31 -19.47 -5.32
N GLU A 569 7.17 -20.49 -5.34
CA GLU A 569 8.64 -20.34 -5.45
C GLU A 569 9.07 -19.46 -6.64
N ASN A 570 8.40 -19.61 -7.80
CA ASN A 570 8.69 -18.79 -8.98
C ASN A 570 8.37 -17.30 -8.76
N THR A 571 7.25 -17.02 -8.09
CA THR A 571 6.84 -15.66 -7.74
C THR A 571 7.79 -15.06 -6.68
N ALA A 572 8.32 -15.86 -5.75
CA ALA A 572 9.36 -15.42 -4.82
C ALA A 572 10.62 -14.92 -5.50
N ARG A 573 11.13 -15.71 -6.45
CA ARG A 573 12.30 -15.33 -7.25
C ARG A 573 12.03 -14.08 -8.07
N PHE A 574 10.89 -14.01 -8.74
CA PHE A 574 10.46 -12.83 -9.50
C PHE A 574 10.46 -11.56 -8.62
N THR A 575 9.85 -11.64 -7.44
CA THR A 575 9.82 -10.52 -6.50
C THR A 575 11.23 -10.12 -6.07
N MET A 576 12.09 -11.07 -5.70
CA MET A 576 13.46 -10.75 -5.31
C MET A 576 14.28 -10.12 -6.46
N ASP A 577 14.13 -10.62 -7.69
CA ASP A 577 14.77 -10.05 -8.88
C ASP A 577 14.30 -8.61 -9.15
N MET A 578 13.00 -8.34 -8.93
CA MET A 578 12.44 -6.99 -9.01
C MET A 578 13.09 -6.04 -7.99
N TYR A 579 13.19 -6.43 -6.71
CA TYR A 579 13.86 -5.60 -5.69
C TYR A 579 15.35 -5.42 -5.98
N ASN A 580 16.04 -6.46 -6.43
CA ASN A 580 17.46 -6.37 -6.79
C ASN A 580 17.69 -5.36 -7.93
N ALA A 581 16.88 -5.42 -8.99
CA ALA A 581 16.98 -4.49 -10.11
C ALA A 581 16.64 -3.05 -9.67
N LEU A 582 15.54 -2.87 -8.91
CA LEU A 582 15.14 -1.56 -8.41
C LEU A 582 16.20 -0.92 -7.50
N VAL A 583 16.75 -1.70 -6.56
CA VAL A 583 17.80 -1.20 -5.65
C VAL A 583 19.09 -0.90 -6.40
N THR A 584 19.41 -1.69 -7.43
CA THR A 584 20.54 -1.44 -8.33
C THR A 584 20.39 -0.09 -9.03
N ILE A 585 19.18 0.27 -9.50
CA ILE A 585 18.87 1.56 -10.12
C ILE A 585 19.06 2.71 -9.12
N ILE A 586 18.31 2.69 -8.00
CA ILE A 586 18.25 3.85 -7.10
C ILE A 586 19.60 4.14 -6.46
N SER A 587 20.38 3.10 -6.16
CA SER A 587 21.70 3.25 -5.54
C SER A 587 22.73 3.92 -6.47
N ARG A 588 22.49 3.94 -7.78
CA ARG A 588 23.40 4.51 -8.79
C ARG A 588 23.01 5.91 -9.26
N LEU A 589 21.90 6.46 -8.74
CA LEU A 589 21.46 7.80 -9.09
C LEU A 589 22.47 8.86 -8.61
N PRO A 590 22.80 9.87 -9.44
CA PRO A 590 23.73 10.91 -9.06
C PRO A 590 23.13 11.80 -7.96
N ARG A 591 23.96 12.15 -6.98
CA ARG A 591 23.64 13.12 -5.93
C ARG A 591 24.21 14.48 -6.32
N GLU A 592 23.48 15.55 -6.05
CA GLU A 592 24.07 16.89 -6.05
C GLU A 592 25.04 16.97 -4.87
N MET A 593 26.34 16.77 -5.14
CA MET A 593 27.35 17.18 -4.19
C MET A 593 27.45 18.70 -4.28
N HIS A 594 26.98 19.41 -3.25
CA HIS A 594 27.43 20.77 -3.04
C HIS A 594 28.94 20.72 -2.82
N ILE A 595 29.70 20.92 -3.88
CA ILE A 595 31.11 21.28 -3.78
C ILE A 595 31.10 22.67 -3.15
N SER A 596 31.35 22.75 -1.86
CA SER A 596 31.83 23.98 -1.25
C SER A 596 33.17 24.29 -1.90
N MET A 597 33.15 25.02 -3.01
CA MET A 597 34.37 25.60 -3.55
C MET A 597 34.97 26.45 -2.43
N PRO A 598 36.20 26.16 -1.97
CA PRO A 598 36.85 27.04 -1.02
C PRO A 598 36.91 28.41 -1.69
N TYR A 599 36.41 29.44 -1.00
CA TYR A 599 36.53 30.83 -1.41
C TYR A 599 37.98 31.07 -1.82
N LEU A 600 38.22 31.21 -3.12
CA LEU A 600 39.42 31.86 -3.62
C LEU A 600 39.32 33.30 -3.12
N THR A 601 40.02 33.57 -2.01
CA THR A 601 40.29 34.93 -1.57
C THR A 601 41.00 35.63 -2.72
N PRO A 602 40.51 36.80 -3.19
CA PRO A 602 41.23 37.57 -4.18
C PRO A 602 42.60 37.93 -3.62
N VAL A 603 43.65 37.56 -4.35
CA VAL A 603 45.01 38.05 -4.09
C VAL A 603 44.97 39.57 -4.27
N PRO A 604 45.43 40.38 -3.30
CA PRO A 604 45.49 41.82 -3.48
C PRO A 604 46.46 42.16 -4.61
N GLU A 605 46.00 42.90 -5.60
CA GLU A 605 46.87 43.48 -6.63
C GLU A 605 47.97 44.31 -5.97
N GLY A 606 49.20 44.05 -6.39
CA GLY A 606 50.41 44.62 -5.83
C GLY A 606 50.43 46.15 -5.87
N SER A 607 50.91 46.72 -4.77
CA SER A 607 51.38 48.09 -4.66
C SER A 607 52.42 48.41 -5.75
N ALA A 608 52.10 49.38 -6.59
CA ALA A 608 53.08 50.03 -7.46
C ALA A 608 54.07 50.84 -6.61
N GLU A 609 55.36 50.49 -6.69
CA GLU A 609 56.44 51.38 -6.25
C GLU A 609 56.67 52.49 -7.29
N PRO A 610 57.08 53.70 -6.87
CA PRO A 610 57.22 54.86 -7.74
C PRO A 610 58.56 54.85 -8.48
N HIS A 611 58.53 55.07 -9.80
CA HIS A 611 59.73 55.40 -10.55
C HIS A 611 60.19 56.83 -10.23
N SER A 612 61.42 56.94 -9.72
CA SER A 612 62.23 58.15 -9.80
C SER A 612 62.80 58.29 -11.21
N ASP A 613 62.43 59.36 -11.90
CA ASP A 613 63.34 60.31 -12.55
C ASP A 613 62.58 61.59 -12.94
#